data_AF-A0A2V1J031-F1
#
_entry.id   AF-A0A2V1J031-F1
#
_cell.length_a   1.000
_cell.length_b   1.000
_cell.length_c   1.000
_cell.angle_alpha   90.00
_cell.angle_beta   90.00
_cell.angle_gamma   90.00
#
_symmetry.space_group_name_H-M   'P 1'
#
loop_
_entity.id
_entity.type
_entity.pdbx_description
1 polymer ?
#
loop_
_entity_poly.entity_id
_entity_poly.type
_entity_poly.pdbx_seq_one_letter_code
_entity_poly.pdbx_strand_id
1 'polypeptide(L)'
;MYMIKRILLFMAVTGLLFLGVSCAQEQEKQCREITDAISNQDFDKVTNLCDKLYKKLPDCSVKTLGDLTLSYITLAFVGATTGNQTATEQSMRRAVDCYDAAMKKDPVEAGALWEKMSAESGSLGQPINPSNIVETFRQTLGEFDAQQAAMNAKSAGADVAPADSFVR
;
A
#
# COMPACT_ATOMS: atom_id res chain seq x y z
N MET A 1 46.41 25.24 -9.58
CA MET A 1 45.73 23.94 -9.32
C MET A 1 44.50 24.01 -8.38
N TYR A 2 44.00 25.19 -7.98
CA TYR A 2 42.84 25.29 -7.07
C TYR A 2 41.46 25.38 -7.77
N MET A 3 41.41 25.76 -9.05
CA MET A 3 40.14 25.90 -9.81
C MET A 3 39.58 24.58 -10.37
N ILE A 4 40.44 23.65 -10.81
CA ILE A 4 40.00 22.34 -11.36
C ILE A 4 39.34 21.47 -10.28
N LYS A 5 39.83 21.53 -9.02
CA LYS A 5 39.20 20.82 -7.89
C LYS A 5 37.80 21.36 -7.55
N ARG A 6 37.55 22.66 -7.75
CA ARG A 6 36.21 23.26 -7.50
C ARG A 6 35.20 22.89 -8.58
N ILE A 7 35.63 22.75 -9.84
CA ILE A 7 34.75 22.36 -10.96
C ILE A 7 34.33 20.89 -10.85
N LEU A 8 35.24 20.00 -10.44
CA LEU A 8 34.91 18.58 -10.20
C LEU A 8 33.92 18.38 -9.04
N LEU A 9 33.98 19.23 -8.01
CA LEU A 9 33.07 19.18 -6.88
C LEU A 9 31.65 19.65 -7.26
N PHE A 10 31.53 20.61 -8.19
CA PHE A 10 30.23 21.05 -8.72
C PHE A 10 29.57 20.02 -9.64
N MET A 11 30.34 19.29 -10.47
CA MET A 11 29.81 18.22 -11.33
C MET A 11 29.33 16.98 -10.54
N ALA A 12 29.99 16.65 -9.42
CA ALA A 12 29.57 15.54 -8.56
C ALA A 12 28.23 15.83 -7.84
N VAL A 13 27.99 17.09 -7.45
CA VAL A 13 26.74 17.50 -6.78
C VAL A 13 25.58 17.63 -7.78
N THR A 14 25.83 18.02 -9.03
CA THR A 14 24.78 18.04 -10.06
C THR A 14 24.43 16.65 -10.57
N GLY A 15 25.40 15.73 -10.73
CA GLY A 15 25.14 14.35 -11.16
C GLY A 15 24.26 13.54 -10.20
N LEU A 16 24.33 13.79 -8.89
CA LEU A 16 23.46 13.15 -7.89
C LEU A 16 22.02 13.70 -7.88
N LEU A 17 21.80 14.93 -8.34
CA LEU A 17 20.46 15.55 -8.38
C LEU A 17 19.62 15.04 -9.56
N PHE A 18 20.25 14.64 -10.67
CA PHE A 18 19.51 14.16 -11.85
C PHE A 18 18.93 12.75 -11.69
N LEU A 19 19.52 11.89 -10.84
CA LEU A 19 19.01 10.53 -10.61
C LEU A 19 17.70 10.51 -9.79
N GLY A 20 17.47 11.52 -8.94
CA GLY A 20 16.23 11.62 -8.16
C GLY A 20 15.02 12.08 -8.98
N VAL A 21 15.23 12.97 -9.96
CA VAL A 21 14.16 13.55 -10.78
C VAL A 21 13.51 12.49 -11.68
N SER A 22 14.28 11.57 -12.26
CA SER A 22 13.73 10.52 -13.13
C SER A 22 12.84 9.54 -12.35
N CYS A 23 13.18 9.26 -11.10
CA CYS A 23 12.38 8.36 -10.27
C CYS A 23 11.05 9.01 -9.85
N ALA A 24 11.08 10.28 -9.43
CA ALA A 24 9.88 11.03 -9.08
C ALA A 24 8.93 11.18 -10.28
N GLN A 25 9.45 11.56 -11.46
CA GLN A 25 8.63 11.74 -12.66
C GLN A 25 7.98 10.43 -13.13
N GLU A 26 8.70 9.30 -13.04
CA GLU A 26 8.15 7.99 -13.37
C GLU A 26 7.07 7.54 -12.38
N GLN A 27 7.26 7.78 -11.07
CA GLN A 27 6.24 7.50 -10.06
C GLN A 27 4.96 8.32 -10.32
N GLU A 28 5.09 9.62 -10.60
CA GLU A 28 3.96 10.47 -10.92
C GLU A 28 3.21 10.03 -12.19
N LYS A 29 3.94 9.58 -13.21
CA LYS A 29 3.34 9.03 -14.43
C LYS A 29 2.51 7.77 -14.10
N GLN A 30 3.05 6.87 -13.29
CA GLN A 30 2.34 5.66 -12.87
C GLN A 30 1.09 5.98 -12.04
N CYS A 31 1.15 6.97 -11.14
CA CYS A 31 -0.03 7.43 -10.41
C CYS A 31 -1.13 7.98 -11.34
N ARG A 32 -0.77 8.75 -12.37
CA ARG A 32 -1.74 9.22 -13.38
C ARG A 32 -2.39 8.06 -14.13
N GLU A 33 -1.58 7.08 -14.57
CA GLU A 33 -2.10 5.89 -15.24
C GLU A 33 -3.04 5.06 -14.34
N ILE A 34 -2.79 5.04 -13.03
CA ILE A 34 -3.69 4.42 -12.05
C ILE A 34 -5.03 5.15 -12.00
N THR A 35 -5.01 6.48 -11.88
CA THR A 35 -6.24 7.29 -11.86
C THR A 35 -7.08 7.10 -13.13
N ASP A 36 -6.43 7.06 -14.29
CA ASP A 36 -7.11 6.80 -15.57
C ASP A 36 -7.70 5.39 -15.61
N ALA A 37 -6.97 4.38 -15.11
CA ALA A 37 -7.45 3.00 -15.06
C ALA A 37 -8.64 2.84 -14.10
N ILE A 38 -8.61 3.49 -12.93
CA ILE A 38 -9.75 3.53 -11.99
C ILE A 38 -10.98 4.14 -12.66
N SER A 39 -10.81 5.26 -13.37
CA SER A 39 -11.90 5.94 -14.07
C SER A 39 -12.54 5.08 -15.17
N ASN A 40 -11.73 4.24 -15.81
CA ASN A 40 -12.18 3.27 -16.81
C ASN A 40 -12.62 1.92 -16.22
N GLN A 41 -12.59 1.75 -14.89
CA GLN A 41 -12.90 0.50 -14.19
C GLN A 41 -12.02 -0.69 -14.62
N ASP A 42 -10.81 -0.42 -15.13
CA ASP A 42 -9.82 -1.44 -15.50
C ASP A 42 -9.01 -1.86 -14.27
N PHE A 43 -9.64 -2.61 -13.38
CA PHE A 43 -9.07 -2.95 -12.06
C PHE A 43 -7.90 -3.94 -12.13
N ASP A 44 -7.78 -4.72 -13.21
CA ASP A 44 -6.60 -5.55 -13.48
C ASP A 44 -5.38 -4.67 -13.76
N LYS A 45 -5.55 -3.61 -14.58
CA LYS A 45 -4.49 -2.64 -14.83
C LYS A 45 -4.14 -1.85 -13.57
N VAL A 46 -5.14 -1.43 -12.77
CA VAL A 46 -4.91 -0.77 -11.48
C VAL A 46 -4.03 -1.64 -10.58
N THR A 47 -4.40 -2.91 -10.41
CA THR A 47 -3.63 -3.88 -9.60
C THR A 47 -2.18 -3.99 -10.09
N ASN A 48 -1.98 -4.20 -11.38
CA ASN A 48 -0.65 -4.34 -11.96
C ASN A 48 0.24 -3.10 -11.79
N LEU A 49 -0.33 -1.90 -11.91
CA LEU A 49 0.40 -0.64 -11.72
C LEU A 49 0.72 -0.40 -10.24
N CYS A 50 -0.23 -0.66 -9.34
CA CYS A 50 -0.03 -0.55 -7.91
C CYS A 50 1.07 -1.52 -7.44
N ASP A 51 1.10 -2.76 -7.93
CA ASP A 51 2.12 -3.76 -7.60
C ASP A 51 3.53 -3.34 -8.01
N LYS A 52 3.66 -2.68 -9.17
CA LYS A 52 4.95 -2.17 -9.66
C LYS A 52 5.49 -1.05 -8.77
N LEU A 53 4.63 -0.15 -8.33
CA LEU A 53 5.00 0.92 -7.41
C LEU A 53 5.27 0.38 -6.00
N TYR A 54 4.43 -0.54 -5.52
CA TYR A 54 4.56 -1.15 -4.19
C TYR A 54 5.92 -1.85 -4.01
N LYS A 55 6.44 -2.54 -5.04
CA LYS A 55 7.77 -3.16 -5.00
C LYS A 55 8.93 -2.17 -4.81
N LYS A 56 8.69 -0.86 -4.96
CA LYS A 56 9.68 0.21 -4.76
C LYS A 56 9.62 0.84 -3.37
N LEU A 57 8.74 0.38 -2.48
CA LEU A 57 8.81 0.74 -1.06
C LEU A 57 10.21 0.39 -0.52
N PRO A 58 10.90 1.30 0.20
CA PRO A 58 10.44 2.56 0.82
C PRO A 58 10.72 3.85 0.02
N ASP A 59 11.16 3.75 -1.23
CA ASP A 59 11.66 4.89 -2.02
C ASP A 59 10.55 5.82 -2.54
N CYS A 60 9.28 5.43 -2.40
CA CYS A 60 8.13 6.22 -2.80
C CYS A 60 7.98 7.52 -1.98
N SER A 61 7.59 8.62 -2.64
CA SER A 61 7.24 9.87 -1.94
C SER A 61 6.02 9.69 -1.02
N VAL A 62 5.82 10.58 -0.03
CA VAL A 62 4.62 10.57 0.83
C VAL A 62 3.34 10.69 -0.03
N LYS A 63 3.37 11.55 -1.05
CA LYS A 63 2.29 11.66 -2.04
C LYS A 63 2.02 10.32 -2.74
N THR A 64 3.04 9.66 -3.28
CA THR A 64 2.90 8.37 -3.97
C THR A 64 2.36 7.29 -3.04
N LEU A 65 2.81 7.27 -1.78
CA LEU A 65 2.27 6.37 -0.76
C LEU A 65 0.79 6.67 -0.48
N GLY A 66 0.39 7.93 -0.46
CA GLY A 66 -1.02 8.32 -0.37
C GLY A 66 -1.87 7.88 -1.55
N ASP A 67 -1.38 8.07 -2.77
CA ASP A 67 -2.06 7.61 -3.99
C ASP A 67 -2.23 6.07 -3.94
N LEU A 68 -1.20 5.33 -3.50
CA LEU A 68 -1.26 3.87 -3.34
C LEU A 68 -2.25 3.44 -2.26
N THR A 69 -2.27 4.10 -1.10
CA THR A 69 -3.23 3.82 -0.02
C THR A 69 -4.66 3.90 -0.54
N LEU A 70 -5.01 5.00 -1.23
CA LEU A 70 -6.36 5.17 -1.78
C LEU A 70 -6.67 4.13 -2.85
N SER A 71 -5.71 3.82 -3.72
CA SER A 71 -5.88 2.83 -4.78
C SER A 71 -6.14 1.42 -4.22
N TYR A 72 -5.40 1.02 -3.19
CA TYR A 72 -5.64 -0.27 -2.52
C TYR A 72 -6.92 -0.30 -1.70
N ILE A 73 -7.36 0.84 -1.12
CA ILE A 73 -8.71 0.96 -0.54
C ILE A 73 -9.77 0.69 -1.61
N THR A 74 -9.65 1.29 -2.81
CA THR A 74 -10.57 1.03 -3.92
C THR A 74 -10.55 -0.44 -4.34
N LEU A 75 -9.38 -1.05 -4.51
CA LEU A 75 -9.25 -2.46 -4.87
C LEU A 75 -9.86 -3.39 -3.81
N ALA A 76 -9.73 -3.07 -2.52
CA ALA A 76 -10.37 -3.83 -1.45
C ALA A 76 -11.90 -3.80 -1.58
N PHE A 77 -12.50 -2.63 -1.85
CA PHE A 77 -13.94 -2.53 -2.07
C PHE A 77 -14.40 -3.27 -3.33
N VAL A 78 -13.64 -3.21 -4.43
CA VAL A 78 -13.92 -3.96 -5.65
C VAL A 78 -13.83 -5.47 -5.41
N GLY A 79 -12.80 -5.93 -4.67
CA GLY A 79 -12.67 -7.32 -4.26
C GLY A 79 -13.89 -7.79 -3.45
N ALA A 80 -14.36 -6.96 -2.53
CA ALA A 80 -15.50 -7.28 -1.68
C ALA A 80 -16.80 -7.38 -2.50
N THR A 81 -17.05 -6.47 -3.44
CA THR A 81 -18.26 -6.51 -4.29
C THR A 81 -18.26 -7.65 -5.30
N THR A 82 -17.08 -8.14 -5.69
CA THR A 82 -16.90 -9.28 -6.60
C THR A 82 -16.81 -10.62 -5.87
N GLY A 83 -16.82 -10.63 -4.53
CA GLY A 83 -16.69 -11.83 -3.71
C GLY A 83 -15.29 -12.44 -3.70
N ASN A 84 -14.28 -11.71 -4.19
CA ASN A 84 -12.88 -12.17 -4.19
C ASN A 84 -12.22 -11.84 -2.85
N GLN A 85 -12.39 -12.74 -1.87
CA GLN A 85 -11.89 -12.55 -0.52
C GLN A 85 -10.35 -12.43 -0.45
N THR A 86 -9.62 -13.21 -1.24
CA THR A 86 -8.15 -13.16 -1.28
C THR A 86 -7.65 -11.81 -1.78
N ALA A 87 -8.20 -11.29 -2.88
CA ALA A 87 -7.83 -9.98 -3.39
C ALA A 87 -8.21 -8.85 -2.43
N THR A 88 -9.35 -9.00 -1.74
CA THR A 88 -9.81 -8.06 -0.71
C THR A 88 -8.80 -7.97 0.43
N GLU A 89 -8.43 -9.11 1.03
CA GLU A 89 -7.48 -9.18 2.14
C GLU A 89 -6.11 -8.63 1.73
N GLN A 90 -5.59 -9.03 0.57
CA GLN A 90 -4.30 -8.55 0.06
C GLN A 90 -4.29 -7.03 -0.12
N SER A 91 -5.39 -6.47 -0.65
CA SER A 91 -5.53 -5.03 -0.85
C SER A 91 -5.63 -4.29 0.48
N MET A 92 -6.37 -4.82 1.46
CA MET A 92 -6.43 -4.27 2.80
C MET A 92 -5.03 -4.19 3.44
N ARG A 93 -4.26 -5.28 3.41
CA ARG A 93 -2.89 -5.30 3.97
C ARG A 93 -2.00 -4.24 3.32
N ARG A 94 -2.01 -4.16 1.99
CA ARG A 94 -1.17 -3.20 1.26
C ARG A 94 -1.61 -1.74 1.48
N ALA A 95 -2.90 -1.48 1.66
CA ALA A 95 -3.38 -0.15 2.05
C ALA A 95 -2.84 0.26 3.42
N VAL A 96 -2.87 -0.65 4.41
CA VAL A 96 -2.27 -0.43 5.74
C VAL A 96 -0.77 -0.18 5.61
N ASP A 97 -0.05 -1.01 4.87
CA ASP A 97 1.40 -0.90 4.69
C ASP A 97 1.81 0.46 4.07
N CYS A 98 1.08 0.90 3.03
CA CYS A 98 1.36 2.20 2.38
C CYS A 98 1.04 3.38 3.30
N TYR A 99 -0.07 3.31 4.04
CA TYR A 99 -0.45 4.33 5.02
C TYR A 99 0.62 4.46 6.13
N ASP A 100 1.04 3.33 6.70
CA ASP A 100 2.05 3.29 7.76
C ASP A 100 3.42 3.76 7.25
N ALA A 101 3.78 3.39 6.02
CA ALA A 101 4.99 3.88 5.38
C ALA A 101 4.99 5.40 5.20
N ALA A 102 3.85 5.99 4.81
CA ALA A 102 3.71 7.45 4.67
C ALA A 102 3.86 8.14 6.04
N MET A 103 3.12 7.67 7.04
CA MET A 103 3.17 8.21 8.40
C MET A 103 4.56 8.08 9.03
N LYS A 104 5.29 6.99 8.76
CA LYS A 104 6.66 6.80 9.23
C LYS A 104 7.66 7.73 8.54
N LYS A 105 7.43 8.04 7.26
CA LYS A 105 8.34 8.85 6.44
C LYS A 105 8.26 10.33 6.78
N ASP A 106 7.06 10.88 6.81
CA ASP A 106 6.77 12.23 7.28
C ASP A 106 5.35 12.30 7.84
N PRO A 107 5.18 12.24 9.18
CA PRO A 107 3.86 12.26 9.81
C PRO A 107 3.08 13.56 9.57
N VAL A 108 3.78 14.69 9.41
CA VAL A 108 3.14 16.01 9.24
C VAL A 108 2.62 16.14 7.81
N GLU A 109 3.46 15.82 6.82
CA GLU A 109 3.06 15.82 5.41
C GLU A 109 1.95 14.79 5.16
N ALA A 110 2.09 13.57 5.69
CA ALA A 110 1.08 12.53 5.55
C ALA A 110 -0.24 12.93 6.22
N GLY A 111 -0.20 13.48 7.44
CA GLY A 111 -1.39 13.97 8.14
C GLY A 111 -2.15 15.02 7.33
N ALA A 112 -1.45 16.03 6.81
CA ALA A 112 -2.04 17.05 5.96
C ALA A 112 -2.63 16.47 4.65
N LEU A 113 -1.98 15.45 4.08
CA LEU A 113 -2.48 14.74 2.90
C LEU A 113 -3.81 14.03 3.19
N TRP A 114 -3.94 13.33 4.32
CA TRP A 114 -5.16 12.62 4.70
C TRP A 114 -6.32 13.57 4.99
N GLU A 115 -6.06 14.69 5.68
CA GLU A 115 -7.06 15.73 5.92
C GLU A 115 -7.58 16.30 4.60
N LYS A 116 -6.69 16.59 3.66
CA LYS A 116 -7.06 17.07 2.33
C LYS A 116 -7.93 16.06 1.58
N MET A 117 -7.55 14.78 1.54
CA MET A 117 -8.34 13.73 0.88
C MET A 117 -9.73 13.57 1.51
N SER A 118 -9.81 13.66 2.83
CA SER A 118 -11.07 13.60 3.58
C SER A 118 -11.99 14.78 3.23
N ALA A 119 -11.45 15.99 3.14
CA ALA A 119 -12.21 17.18 2.76
C ALA A 119 -12.71 17.13 1.30
N GLU A 120 -11.85 16.69 0.37
CA GLU A 120 -12.20 16.58 -1.05
C GLU A 120 -13.31 15.55 -1.28
N SER A 121 -13.23 14.37 -0.65
CA SER A 121 -14.25 13.32 -0.78
C SER A 121 -15.59 13.70 -0.12
N GLY A 122 -15.56 14.39 1.02
CA GLY A 122 -16.76 14.91 1.68
C GLY A 122 -17.56 15.87 0.78
N SER A 123 -16.88 16.63 -0.08
CA SER A 123 -17.53 17.53 -1.05
C SER A 123 -18.28 16.79 -2.17
N LEU A 124 -17.96 15.52 -2.41
CA LEU A 124 -18.58 14.64 -3.41
C LEU A 124 -19.70 13.76 -2.83
N GLY A 125 -20.07 13.97 -1.56
CA GLY A 125 -21.20 13.28 -0.90
C GLY A 125 -20.87 11.90 -0.31
N GLN A 126 -19.63 11.41 -0.45
CA GLN A 126 -19.13 10.22 0.23
C GLN A 126 -17.76 10.52 0.87
N PRO A 127 -17.71 10.84 2.17
CA PRO A 127 -16.44 11.11 2.84
C PRO A 127 -15.60 9.83 2.91
N ILE A 128 -14.54 9.78 2.11
CA ILE A 128 -13.46 8.81 2.22
C ILE A 128 -12.47 9.39 3.22
N ASN A 129 -12.41 8.82 4.42
CA ASN A 129 -11.38 9.14 5.40
C ASN A 129 -10.37 7.98 5.45
N PRO A 130 -9.17 8.12 4.83
CA PRO A 130 -8.19 7.04 4.78
C PRO A 130 -7.81 6.51 6.16
N SER A 131 -7.65 7.37 7.16
CA SER A 131 -7.29 6.96 8.52
C SER A 131 -8.34 6.04 9.14
N ASN A 132 -9.63 6.37 9.01
CA ASN A 132 -10.71 5.53 9.53
C ASN A 132 -10.83 4.20 8.78
N ILE A 133 -10.67 4.23 7.46
CA ILE A 133 -10.76 3.02 6.62
C ILE A 133 -9.61 2.07 6.93
N VAL A 134 -8.38 2.59 7.02
CA VAL A 134 -7.20 1.79 7.37
C VAL A 134 -7.34 1.18 8.76
N GLU A 135 -7.92 1.91 9.72
CA GLU A 135 -8.19 1.35 11.05
C GLU A 135 -9.23 0.22 11.01
N THR A 136 -10.29 0.37 10.21
CA THR A 136 -11.26 -0.71 9.98
C THR A 136 -10.59 -1.91 9.33
N PHE A 137 -9.72 -1.70 8.35
CA PHE A 137 -8.93 -2.77 7.72
C PHE A 137 -8.06 -3.49 8.73
N ARG A 138 -7.37 -2.78 9.64
CA ARG A 138 -6.58 -3.43 10.71
C ARG A 138 -7.42 -4.35 11.58
N GLN A 139 -8.62 -3.91 11.97
CA GLN A 139 -9.54 -4.72 12.77
C GLN A 139 -9.98 -5.98 12.00
N THR A 140 -10.44 -5.80 10.75
CA THR A 140 -10.85 -6.91 9.89
C THR A 140 -9.72 -7.91 9.62
N LEU A 141 -8.51 -7.42 9.36
CA LEU A 141 -7.32 -8.27 9.17
C LEU A 141 -6.96 -9.03 10.45
N GLY A 142 -7.08 -8.41 11.62
CA GLY A 142 -6.88 -9.09 12.90
C GLY A 142 -7.86 -10.25 13.13
N GLU A 143 -9.12 -10.09 12.71
CA GLU A 143 -10.11 -11.16 12.74
C GLU A 143 -9.76 -12.29 11.78
N PHE A 144 -9.31 -11.98 10.56
CA PHE A 144 -8.83 -13.00 9.61
C PHE A 144 -7.64 -13.78 10.16
N ASP A 145 -6.65 -13.09 10.70
CA ASP A 145 -5.45 -13.71 11.28
C ASP A 145 -5.82 -14.63 12.45
N ALA A 146 -6.73 -14.20 13.33
CA ALA A 146 -7.21 -15.00 14.45
C ALA A 146 -7.98 -16.27 13.99
N GLN A 147 -8.82 -16.15 12.96
CA GLN A 147 -9.54 -17.29 12.38
C GLN A 147 -8.58 -18.30 11.76
N GLN A 148 -7.59 -17.81 11.01
CA GLN A 148 -6.58 -18.68 10.39
C GLN A 148 -5.72 -19.40 11.44
N ALA A 149 -5.31 -18.70 12.50
CA ALA A 149 -4.60 -19.30 13.62
C ALA A 149 -5.44 -20.39 14.32
N ALA A 150 -6.73 -20.15 14.55
CA ALA A 150 -7.63 -21.13 15.14
C ALA A 150 -7.80 -22.39 14.27
N MET A 151 -7.90 -22.23 12.94
CA MET A 151 -7.95 -23.35 12.00
C MET A 151 -6.66 -24.17 12.02
N ASN A 152 -5.51 -23.50 12.00
CA ASN A 152 -4.20 -24.15 12.03
C ASN A 152 -3.95 -24.90 13.36
N ALA A 153 -4.42 -24.35 14.48
CA ALA A 153 -4.33 -25.04 15.77
C ALA A 153 -5.24 -26.29 15.82
N LYS A 154 -6.43 -26.22 15.21
CA LYS A 154 -7.37 -27.35 15.14
C LYS A 154 -6.85 -28.47 14.25
N SER A 155 -6.20 -28.16 13.13
CA SER A 155 -5.56 -29.18 12.28
C SER A 155 -4.35 -29.80 12.97
N ALA A 156 -3.50 -29.01 13.63
CA ALA A 156 -2.36 -29.52 14.39
C ALA A 156 -2.75 -30.43 15.57
N GLY A 157 -3.90 -30.16 16.22
CA GLY A 157 -4.43 -31.00 17.30
C GLY A 157 -5.06 -32.32 16.82
N ALA A 158 -5.43 -32.43 15.54
CA ALA A 158 -5.99 -33.66 14.97
C ALA A 158 -4.90 -34.69 14.61
N ASP A 159 -3.66 -34.23 14.36
CA ASP A 159 -2.52 -35.08 13.99
C ASP A 159 -1.82 -35.73 15.21
N VAL A 160 -2.25 -35.43 16.43
CA VAL A 160 -1.66 -35.95 17.70
C VAL A 160 -2.59 -36.96 18.41
N ALA A 161 -3.63 -37.47 17.74
CA ALA A 161 -4.41 -38.57 18.31
C ALA A 161 -3.48 -39.78 18.54
N PRO A 162 -3.36 -40.31 19.78
CA PRO A 162 -2.36 -41.32 20.10
C PRO A 162 -2.65 -42.62 19.35
N ALA A 163 -1.63 -43.11 18.64
CA ALA A 163 -1.60 -44.44 18.05
C ALA A 163 -1.46 -45.53 19.12
N ASP A 164 -2.31 -45.51 20.15
CA ASP A 164 -2.42 -46.58 21.15
C ASP A 164 -3.87 -47.08 21.18
N SER A 165 -4.24 -47.78 20.11
CA SER A 165 -5.27 -48.80 20.20
C SER A 165 -4.79 -50.02 19.41
N PHE A 166 -4.92 -51.19 20.04
CA PHE A 166 -4.52 -52.54 19.61
C PHE A 166 -3.15 -53.07 20.05
N VAL A 167 -3.08 -53.49 21.31
CA VAL A 167 -2.60 -54.85 21.61
C VAL A 167 -3.65 -55.51 22.52
N ARG A 168 -4.18 -56.65 22.03
CA ARG A 168 -5.10 -57.55 22.73
C ARG A 168 -4.40 -58.34 23.82
#